data_AF-A0A358KKB1-F1
#
_entry.id   AF-A0A358KKB1-F1
#
_cell.length_a   1.000
_cell.length_b   1.000
_cell.length_c   1.000
_cell.angle_alpha   90.00
_cell.angle_beta   90.00
_cell.angle_gamma   90.00
#
_symmetry.space_group_name_H-M   'P 1'
#
loop_
_entity.id
_entity.type
_entity.pdbx_description
1 polymer ?
#
loop_
_entity_poly.entity_id
_entity_poly.type
_entity_poly.pdbx_seq_one_letter_code
_entity_poly.pdbx_strand_id
1 'polypeptide(L)'
;RGITEQANAWLHLKRNPLVPGLVEALIGGAKGDKKTINVTFPEEFIYEELVGKDAQYEVEIVDIKEQSLPELDDTFAKSFGAEGIDKLREGVEADLKNELEYSQKQSVRNQCVQRLLDAVTCDLPETIVNQATRAAVHNIVQSNHNRGVSKEVIEENKDDIYTNAKANAELRVKANYILAQIAEKEGIKVTEQELSRQVAAMAMQQKIKPQKMADQLKENGGIYEVQEEILNAKVIDLLEEKANVTEIDPIQDSNQSPPPKK
;
A
#
# COMPACT_ATOMS: atom_id res chain seq x y z
N ARG A 1 3.88 8.57 26.28
CA ARG A 1 2.97 8.92 27.41
C ARG A 1 2.55 7.60 28.04
N GLY A 2 2.79 7.45 29.34
CA GLY A 2 2.98 6.17 30.01
C GLY A 2 1.81 5.19 29.90
N ILE A 3 2.16 3.94 29.69
CA ILE A 3 1.32 2.74 29.64
C ILE A 3 0.85 2.32 31.06
N THR A 4 1.16 3.15 32.06
CA THR A 4 1.05 2.85 33.49
C THR A 4 -0.27 3.29 34.09
N GLU A 5 -0.93 4.30 33.52
CA GLU A 5 -2.24 4.75 34.00
C GLU A 5 -3.00 5.43 32.85
N GLN A 6 -4.16 4.88 32.50
CA GLN A 6 -5.02 5.44 31.47
C GLN A 6 -6.46 5.47 31.99
N ALA A 7 -7.01 6.67 32.16
CA ALA A 7 -8.38 6.88 32.58
C ALA A 7 -9.28 7.22 31.38
N ASN A 8 -10.54 6.77 31.40
CA ASN A 8 -11.58 7.08 30.41
C ASN A 8 -11.22 6.72 28.95
N ALA A 9 -10.49 5.62 28.75
CA ALA A 9 -10.18 5.10 27.42
C ALA A 9 -11.25 4.10 26.94
N TRP A 10 -11.68 4.23 25.70
CA TRP A 10 -12.57 3.24 25.07
C TRP A 10 -11.76 2.08 24.51
N LEU A 11 -12.12 0.87 24.90
CA LEU A 11 -11.50 -0.37 24.42
C LEU A 11 -12.45 -1.10 23.46
N HIS A 12 -11.99 -1.41 22.25
CA HIS A 12 -12.77 -2.20 21.31
C HIS A 12 -12.48 -3.70 21.48
N LEU A 13 -13.50 -4.50 21.81
CA LEU A 13 -13.33 -5.92 22.14
C LEU A 13 -12.69 -6.74 20.99
N LYS A 14 -12.92 -6.40 19.72
CA LYS A 14 -12.35 -7.17 18.58
C LYS A 14 -11.06 -6.60 17.98
N ARG A 15 -10.64 -5.39 18.36
CA ARG A 15 -9.56 -4.66 17.70
C ARG A 15 -8.70 -3.97 18.74
N ASN A 16 -8.04 -4.75 19.58
CA ASN A 16 -7.13 -4.18 20.58
C ASN A 16 -5.73 -4.82 20.50
N PRO A 17 -4.74 -4.10 19.96
CA PRO A 17 -3.34 -4.52 19.97
C PRO A 17 -2.59 -4.15 21.26
N LEU A 18 -3.22 -3.44 22.21
CA LEU A 18 -2.50 -2.76 23.30
C LEU A 18 -2.00 -3.69 24.40
N VAL A 19 -2.79 -4.68 24.80
CA VAL A 19 -2.43 -5.63 25.88
C VAL A 19 -3.03 -7.00 25.58
N PRO A 20 -2.20 -8.05 25.38
CA PRO A 20 -2.68 -9.41 25.16
C PRO A 20 -3.49 -9.93 26.35
N GLY A 21 -4.62 -10.62 26.09
CA GLY A 21 -5.44 -11.24 27.15
C GLY A 21 -6.33 -10.28 27.95
N LEU A 22 -6.15 -8.97 27.79
CA LEU A 22 -6.92 -7.94 28.50
C LEU A 22 -8.40 -7.98 28.13
N VAL A 23 -8.71 -8.10 26.83
CA VAL A 23 -10.09 -8.14 26.36
C VAL A 23 -10.80 -9.36 26.90
N GLU A 24 -10.16 -10.53 26.78
CA GLU A 24 -10.71 -11.83 27.18
C GLU A 24 -11.06 -11.85 28.67
N ALA A 25 -10.22 -11.24 29.52
CA ALA A 25 -10.47 -11.14 30.94
C ALA A 25 -11.62 -10.17 31.30
N LEU A 26 -11.90 -9.17 30.44
CA LEU A 26 -13.00 -8.21 30.62
C LEU A 26 -14.34 -8.75 30.10
N ILE A 27 -14.35 -9.77 29.22
CA ILE A 27 -15.57 -10.43 28.77
C ILE A 27 -16.37 -10.96 29.98
N GLY A 28 -17.68 -10.73 29.96
CA GLY A 28 -18.59 -11.11 31.04
C GLY A 28 -18.55 -10.22 32.28
N GLY A 29 -17.73 -9.15 32.29
CA GLY A 29 -17.78 -8.12 33.33
C GLY A 29 -18.97 -7.17 33.15
N ALA A 30 -19.45 -6.63 34.26
CA ALA A 30 -20.48 -5.60 34.30
C ALA A 30 -19.89 -4.20 34.54
N LYS A 31 -20.67 -3.16 34.27
CA LYS A 31 -20.32 -1.78 34.61
C LYS A 31 -20.09 -1.66 36.13
N GLY A 32 -18.96 -1.08 36.51
CA GLY A 32 -18.50 -0.93 37.89
C GLY A 32 -17.62 -2.07 38.40
N ASP A 33 -17.42 -3.13 37.62
CA ASP A 33 -16.51 -4.21 38.01
C ASP A 33 -15.06 -3.75 38.00
N LYS A 34 -14.35 -4.14 39.06
CA LYS A 34 -12.90 -4.01 39.18
C LYS A 34 -12.28 -5.38 39.01
N LYS A 35 -11.40 -5.53 38.03
CA LYS A 35 -10.68 -6.77 37.77
C LYS A 35 -9.18 -6.51 37.77
N THR A 36 -8.45 -7.38 38.43
CA THR A 36 -6.98 -7.42 38.38
C THR A 36 -6.58 -8.52 37.42
N ILE A 37 -5.80 -8.16 36.40
CA ILE A 37 -5.44 -9.03 35.28
C ILE A 37 -3.91 -9.10 35.23
N ASN A 38 -3.37 -10.31 35.32
CA ASN A 38 -1.95 -10.55 35.16
C ASN A 38 -1.68 -10.90 33.70
N VAL A 39 -0.76 -10.19 33.07
CA VAL A 39 -0.40 -10.37 31.66
C VAL A 39 1.10 -10.57 31.57
N THR A 40 1.51 -11.60 30.83
CA THR A 40 2.90 -11.81 30.42
C THR A 40 3.02 -11.40 28.96
N PHE A 41 3.93 -10.49 28.65
CA PHE A 41 4.10 -10.00 27.28
C PHE A 41 4.84 -11.04 26.42
N PRO A 42 4.29 -11.40 25.23
CA PRO A 42 4.89 -12.37 24.34
C PRO A 42 6.18 -11.83 23.71
N GLU A 43 7.00 -12.73 23.13
CA GLU A 43 8.26 -12.37 22.46
C GLU A 43 8.07 -11.44 21.25
N GLU A 44 6.91 -11.50 20.59
CA GLU A 44 6.58 -10.70 19.41
C GLU A 44 5.86 -9.36 19.75
N PHE A 45 5.97 -8.88 20.99
CA PHE A 45 5.29 -7.65 21.40
C PHE A 45 5.96 -6.40 20.81
N ILE A 46 5.15 -5.39 20.45
CA ILE A 46 5.58 -4.17 19.75
C ILE A 46 6.64 -3.37 20.53
N TYR A 47 6.72 -3.57 21.86
CA TYR A 47 7.68 -2.90 22.74
C TYR A 47 8.66 -3.91 23.32
N GLU A 48 9.89 -3.95 22.78
CA GLU A 48 10.97 -4.85 23.21
C GLU A 48 11.27 -4.74 24.71
N GLU A 49 11.13 -3.55 25.29
CA GLU A 49 11.38 -3.31 26.72
C GLU A 49 10.41 -4.05 27.66
N LEU A 50 9.26 -4.49 27.14
CA LEU A 50 8.21 -5.17 27.89
C LEU A 50 8.17 -6.68 27.62
N VAL A 51 8.86 -7.16 26.58
CA VAL A 51 8.93 -8.58 26.22
C VAL A 51 9.39 -9.43 27.41
N GLY A 52 8.63 -10.49 27.72
CA GLY A 52 8.96 -11.43 28.79
C GLY A 52 8.79 -10.90 30.21
N LYS A 53 8.30 -9.66 30.40
CA LYS A 53 7.96 -9.13 31.72
C LYS A 53 6.53 -9.49 32.10
N ASP A 54 6.33 -9.73 33.39
CA ASP A 54 5.00 -9.85 33.98
C ASP A 54 4.51 -8.47 34.40
N ALA A 55 3.27 -8.15 34.03
CA ALA A 55 2.59 -6.94 34.45
C ALA A 55 1.23 -7.28 35.08
N GLN A 56 0.86 -6.49 36.08
CA GLN A 56 -0.46 -6.55 36.70
C GLN A 56 -1.22 -5.28 36.35
N TYR A 57 -2.40 -5.45 35.76
CA TYR A 57 -3.30 -4.37 35.40
C TYR A 57 -4.53 -4.40 36.29
N GLU A 58 -4.79 -3.31 36.99
CA GLU A 58 -6.08 -3.08 37.65
C GLU A 58 -6.97 -2.30 36.69
N VAL A 59 -8.09 -2.91 36.31
CA VAL A 59 -9.04 -2.33 35.36
C VAL A 59 -10.39 -2.14 36.04
N GLU A 60 -10.94 -0.94 35.90
CA GLU A 60 -12.30 -0.61 36.32
C GLU A 60 -13.16 -0.38 35.08
N ILE A 61 -14.27 -1.13 34.96
CA ILE A 61 -15.20 -0.97 33.84
C ILE A 61 -16.12 0.21 34.13
N VAL A 62 -15.75 1.39 33.63
CA VAL A 62 -16.52 2.62 33.84
C VAL A 62 -17.84 2.62 33.07
N ASP A 63 -17.82 2.14 31.81
CA ASP A 63 -19.00 2.12 30.95
C ASP A 63 -18.86 1.04 29.88
N ILE A 64 -19.99 0.45 29.48
CA ILE A 64 -20.05 -0.55 28.41
C ILE A 64 -20.98 -0.01 27.34
N LYS A 65 -20.47 0.11 26.12
CA LYS A 65 -21.26 0.52 24.95
C LYS A 65 -21.29 -0.61 23.95
N GLU A 66 -22.48 -0.90 23.45
CA GLU A 66 -22.66 -1.81 22.34
C GLU A 66 -22.72 -1.00 21.04
N GLN A 67 -22.00 -1.46 20.02
CA GLN A 67 -22.09 -0.87 18.69
C GLN A 67 -23.34 -1.39 18.01
N SER A 68 -24.41 -0.60 18.00
CA SER A 68 -25.58 -0.89 17.17
C SER A 68 -25.27 -0.54 15.73
N LEU A 69 -25.17 -1.55 14.86
CA LEU A 69 -25.11 -1.31 13.43
C LEU A 69 -26.44 -0.67 12.99
N PRO A 70 -26.42 0.43 12.22
CA PRO A 70 -27.63 1.00 11.68
C PRO A 70 -28.30 0.00 10.74
N GLU A 71 -29.63 0.06 10.64
CA GLU A 71 -30.35 -0.73 9.65
C GLU A 71 -29.93 -0.28 8.24
N LEU A 72 -29.76 -1.25 7.34
CA LEU A 72 -29.46 -1.00 5.94
C LEU A 72 -30.72 -0.54 5.21
N ASP A 73 -31.12 0.71 5.46
CA ASP A 73 -32.31 1.35 4.90
C ASP A 73 -31.95 2.57 4.03
N ASP A 74 -32.96 3.23 3.49
CA ASP A 74 -32.77 4.42 2.66
C ASP A 74 -32.23 5.63 3.46
N THR A 75 -32.36 5.64 4.78
CA THR A 75 -31.79 6.71 5.62
C THR A 75 -30.27 6.53 5.75
N PHE A 76 -29.82 5.28 5.89
CA PHE A 76 -28.41 4.92 5.79
C PHE A 76 -27.86 5.27 4.41
N ALA A 77 -28.55 4.92 3.33
CA ALA A 77 -28.12 5.24 1.97
C ALA A 77 -27.94 6.75 1.73
N LYS A 78 -28.88 7.56 2.21
CA LYS A 78 -28.81 9.02 2.13
C LYS A 78 -27.62 9.61 2.88
N SER A 79 -27.17 8.99 3.98
CA SER A 79 -25.98 9.43 4.70
C SER A 79 -24.69 9.31 3.87
N PHE A 80 -24.67 8.40 2.90
CA PHE A 80 -23.58 8.20 1.93
C PHE A 80 -23.84 8.93 0.59
N GLY A 81 -24.89 9.74 0.50
CA GLY A 81 -25.24 10.49 -0.71
C GLY A 81 -25.94 9.68 -1.80
N ALA A 82 -26.41 8.45 -1.50
CA ALA A 82 -27.20 7.64 -2.40
C ALA A 82 -28.72 7.89 -2.22
N GLU A 83 -29.49 7.76 -3.31
CA GLU A 83 -30.94 8.01 -3.29
C GLU A 83 -31.72 6.95 -2.49
N GLY A 84 -31.18 5.73 -2.38
CA GLY A 84 -31.75 4.60 -1.67
C GLY A 84 -30.76 3.43 -1.58
N ILE A 85 -31.13 2.38 -0.84
CA ILE A 85 -30.22 1.27 -0.54
C ILE A 85 -29.76 0.52 -1.79
N ASP A 86 -30.63 0.35 -2.78
CA ASP A 86 -30.29 -0.32 -4.03
C ASP A 86 -29.22 0.45 -4.81
N LYS A 87 -29.34 1.79 -4.87
CA LYS A 87 -28.35 2.67 -5.52
C LYS A 87 -27.02 2.69 -4.78
N LEU A 88 -27.03 2.65 -3.45
CA LEU A 88 -25.81 2.50 -2.67
C LEU A 88 -25.12 1.17 -2.98
N ARG A 89 -25.87 0.08 -3.08
CA ARG A 89 -25.33 -1.25 -3.40
C ARG A 89 -24.75 -1.30 -4.80
N GLU A 90 -25.47 -0.76 -5.80
CA GLU A 90 -24.97 -0.65 -7.17
C GLU A 90 -23.66 0.15 -7.25
N GLY A 91 -23.57 1.27 -6.51
CA GLY A 91 -22.37 2.09 -6.44
C GLY A 91 -21.18 1.33 -5.83
N VAL A 92 -21.40 0.70 -4.68
CA VAL A 92 -20.36 -0.12 -4.02
C VAL A 92 -19.93 -1.29 -4.91
N GLU A 93 -20.87 -1.95 -5.58
CA GLU A 93 -20.54 -3.04 -6.51
C GLU A 93 -19.72 -2.55 -7.70
N ALA A 94 -20.06 -1.39 -8.27
CA ALA A 94 -19.28 -0.78 -9.35
C ALA A 94 -17.87 -0.39 -8.89
N ASP A 95 -17.74 0.20 -7.70
CA ASP A 95 -16.45 0.58 -7.13
C ASP A 95 -15.56 -0.65 -6.88
N LEU A 96 -16.10 -1.69 -6.26
CA LEU A 96 -15.39 -2.96 -6.02
C LEU A 96 -15.00 -3.65 -7.33
N LYS A 97 -15.88 -3.60 -8.34
CA LYS A 97 -15.58 -4.15 -9.67
C LYS A 97 -14.44 -3.40 -10.34
N ASN A 98 -14.46 -2.07 -10.31
CA ASN A 98 -13.38 -1.24 -10.85
C ASN A 98 -12.06 -1.48 -10.12
N GLU A 99 -12.09 -1.60 -8.78
CA GLU A 99 -10.91 -1.92 -7.97
C GLU A 99 -10.35 -3.30 -8.33
N LEU A 100 -11.23 -4.30 -8.48
CA LEU A 100 -10.85 -5.66 -8.88
C LEU A 100 -10.24 -5.69 -10.28
N GLU A 101 -10.88 -5.07 -11.27
CA GLU A 101 -10.39 -5.01 -12.65
C GLU A 101 -9.02 -4.31 -12.71
N TYR A 102 -8.85 -3.20 -11.99
CA TYR A 102 -7.57 -2.50 -11.89
C TYR A 102 -6.49 -3.38 -11.25
N SER A 103 -6.81 -4.04 -10.14
CA SER A 103 -5.89 -4.93 -9.42
C SER A 103 -5.48 -6.14 -10.27
N GLN A 104 -6.43 -6.76 -10.97
CA GLN A 104 -6.18 -7.86 -11.90
C GLN A 104 -5.25 -7.43 -13.03
N LYS A 105 -5.54 -6.29 -13.67
CA LYS A 105 -4.69 -5.76 -14.73
C LYS A 105 -3.27 -5.48 -14.23
N GLN A 106 -3.14 -4.88 -13.05
CA GLN A 106 -1.82 -4.62 -12.46
C GLN A 106 -1.08 -5.93 -12.13
N SER A 107 -1.79 -6.95 -11.64
CA SER A 107 -1.22 -8.27 -11.35
C SER A 107 -0.70 -8.95 -12.62
N VAL A 108 -1.50 -8.97 -13.70
CA VAL A 108 -1.09 -9.54 -14.99
C VAL A 108 0.16 -8.82 -15.52
N ARG A 109 0.17 -7.49 -15.50
CA ARG A 109 1.33 -6.68 -15.93
C ARG A 109 2.58 -7.00 -15.13
N ASN A 110 2.47 -7.07 -13.80
CA ASN A 110 3.58 -7.42 -12.92
C ASN A 110 4.10 -8.84 -13.22
N GLN A 111 3.22 -9.80 -13.44
CA GLN A 111 3.61 -11.18 -13.80
C GLN A 111 4.31 -11.25 -15.16
N CYS A 112 3.85 -10.50 -16.16
CA CYS A 112 4.51 -10.41 -17.47
C CYS A 112 5.94 -9.87 -17.33
N VAL A 113 6.12 -8.76 -16.59
CA VAL A 113 7.45 -8.18 -16.34
C VAL A 113 8.32 -9.14 -15.54
N GLN A 114 7.78 -9.77 -14.50
CA GLN A 114 8.54 -10.72 -13.68
C GLN A 114 9.03 -11.91 -14.51
N ARG A 115 8.18 -12.50 -15.35
CA ARG A 115 8.60 -13.60 -16.25
C ARG A 115 9.71 -13.18 -17.21
N LEU A 116 9.69 -11.94 -17.70
CA LEU A 116 10.78 -11.41 -18.53
C LEU A 116 12.08 -11.25 -17.73
N LEU A 117 11.98 -10.75 -16.50
CA LEU A 117 13.13 -10.62 -15.60
C LEU A 117 13.76 -11.97 -15.25
N ASP A 118 12.95 -13.01 -15.08
CA ASP A 118 13.42 -14.37 -14.77
C ASP A 118 14.03 -15.07 -16.00
N ALA A 119 13.48 -14.82 -17.19
CA ALA A 119 13.93 -15.45 -18.43
C ALA A 119 15.25 -14.86 -18.98
N VAL A 120 15.54 -13.60 -18.68
CA VAL A 120 16.70 -12.88 -19.23
C VAL A 120 17.76 -12.70 -18.17
N THR A 121 18.99 -13.17 -18.43
CA THR A 121 20.17 -12.81 -17.63
C THR A 121 20.92 -11.70 -18.36
N CYS A 122 21.18 -10.58 -17.71
CA CYS A 122 22.00 -9.51 -18.26
C CYS A 122 22.92 -8.94 -17.18
N ASP A 123 24.15 -8.63 -17.60
CA ASP A 123 25.12 -7.96 -16.74
C ASP A 123 24.86 -6.45 -16.82
N LEU A 124 24.46 -5.87 -15.69
CA LEU A 124 24.20 -4.44 -15.58
C LEU A 124 25.47 -3.69 -15.17
N PRO A 125 25.77 -2.53 -15.80
CA PRO A 125 26.89 -1.70 -15.36
C PRO A 125 26.68 -1.21 -13.92
N GLU A 126 27.64 -1.46 -13.04
CA GLU A 126 27.57 -1.05 -11.62
C GLU A 126 27.31 0.44 -11.46
N THR A 127 27.85 1.29 -12.35
CA THR A 127 27.64 2.73 -12.31
C THR A 127 26.15 3.11 -12.40
N ILE A 128 25.40 2.45 -13.29
CA ILE A 128 23.97 2.72 -13.49
C ILE A 128 23.15 2.18 -12.32
N VAL A 129 23.47 0.97 -11.85
CA VAL A 129 22.84 0.38 -10.67
C VAL A 129 23.06 1.25 -9.44
N ASN A 130 24.27 1.76 -9.24
CA ASN A 130 24.60 2.63 -8.10
C ASN A 130 23.85 3.97 -8.16
N GLN A 131 23.69 4.56 -9.36
CA GLN A 131 22.88 5.77 -9.53
C GLN A 131 21.40 5.52 -9.20
N ALA A 132 20.84 4.43 -9.74
CA ALA A 132 19.46 4.03 -9.46
C ALA A 132 19.24 3.70 -7.97
N THR A 133 20.21 3.05 -7.33
CA THR A 133 20.19 2.74 -5.89
C THR A 133 20.15 4.02 -5.06
N ARG A 134 20.99 5.01 -5.38
CA ARG A 134 20.98 6.31 -4.68
C ARG A 134 19.64 7.03 -4.81
N ALA A 135 19.04 7.01 -6.00
CA ALA A 135 17.72 7.58 -6.23
C ALA A 135 16.64 6.83 -5.43
N ALA A 136 16.70 5.49 -5.40
CA ALA A 136 15.79 4.66 -4.62
C ALA A 136 15.90 4.91 -3.11
N VAL A 137 17.12 4.98 -2.57
CA VAL A 137 17.36 5.33 -1.16
C VAL A 137 16.80 6.72 -0.84
N HIS A 138 17.07 7.71 -1.67
CA HIS A 138 16.54 9.06 -1.48
C HIS A 138 15.00 9.07 -1.41
N ASN A 139 14.34 8.34 -2.32
CA ASN A 139 12.88 8.22 -2.33
C ASN A 139 12.32 7.51 -1.09
N ILE A 140 12.98 6.44 -0.63
CA ILE A 140 12.59 5.72 0.60
C ILE A 140 12.73 6.64 1.81
N VAL A 141 13.84 7.34 1.94
CA VAL A 141 14.08 8.29 3.05
C VAL A 141 13.06 9.42 3.03
N GLN A 142 12.78 10.00 1.86
CA GLN A 142 11.79 11.07 1.73
C GLN A 142 10.37 10.58 2.07
N SER A 143 10.01 9.38 1.63
CA SER A 143 8.71 8.77 1.94
C SER A 143 8.56 8.50 3.44
N ASN A 144 9.60 7.95 4.08
CA ASN A 144 9.62 7.73 5.53
C ASN A 144 9.53 9.05 6.31
N HIS A 145 10.23 10.09 5.85
CA HIS A 145 10.12 11.42 6.46
C HIS A 145 8.71 11.99 6.35
N ASN A 146 8.07 11.89 5.19
CA ASN A 146 6.68 12.33 4.97
C ASN A 146 5.67 11.55 5.83
N ARG A 147 5.99 10.30 6.20
CA ARG A 147 5.20 9.46 7.11
C ARG A 147 5.47 9.74 8.59
N GLY A 148 6.41 10.64 8.91
CA GLY A 148 6.76 11.01 10.28
C GLY A 148 7.71 10.04 10.99
N VAL A 149 8.41 9.17 10.25
CA VAL A 149 9.45 8.29 10.83
C VAL A 149 10.62 9.13 11.33
N SER A 150 11.10 8.86 12.54
CA SER A 150 12.20 9.62 13.13
C SER A 150 13.52 9.35 12.41
N LYS A 151 14.45 10.30 12.49
CA LYS A 151 15.76 10.16 11.84
C LYS A 151 16.60 9.06 12.48
N GLU A 152 16.43 8.82 13.79
CA GLU A 152 17.15 7.75 14.49
C GLU A 152 16.75 6.39 13.92
N VAL A 153 15.45 6.12 13.76
CA VAL A 153 14.95 4.86 13.19
C VAL A 153 15.42 4.65 11.75
N ILE A 154 15.48 5.71 10.94
CA ILE A 154 16.00 5.63 9.56
C ILE A 154 17.49 5.29 9.56
N GLU A 155 18.28 5.86 10.48
CA GLU A 155 19.72 5.59 10.57
C GLU A 155 20.00 4.18 11.10
N GLU A 156 19.22 3.70 12.07
CA GLU A 156 19.30 2.33 12.59
C GLU A 156 19.04 1.28 11.50
N ASN A 157 18.10 1.56 10.57
CA ASN A 157 17.72 0.64 9.49
C ASN A 157 18.43 0.92 8.16
N LYS A 158 19.51 1.72 8.17
CA LYS A 158 20.15 2.22 6.96
C LYS A 158 20.68 1.13 6.03
N ASP A 159 21.28 0.08 6.59
CA ASP A 159 21.87 -1.01 5.82
C ASP A 159 20.78 -1.86 5.14
N ASP A 160 19.65 -2.09 5.83
CA ASP A 160 18.49 -2.77 5.27
C ASP A 160 17.81 -1.92 4.19
N ILE A 161 17.66 -0.62 4.43
CA ILE A 161 17.15 0.33 3.43
C ILE A 161 18.04 0.29 2.18
N TYR A 162 19.36 0.33 2.35
CA TYR A 162 20.30 0.31 1.24
C TYR A 162 20.24 -1.02 0.47
N THR A 163 20.22 -2.15 1.18
CA THR A 163 20.19 -3.49 0.56
C THR A 163 18.90 -3.69 -0.23
N ASN A 164 17.76 -3.35 0.36
CA ASN A 164 16.47 -3.42 -0.33
C ASN A 164 16.39 -2.44 -1.50
N ALA A 165 16.90 -1.21 -1.34
CA ALA A 165 16.95 -0.24 -2.42
C ALA A 165 17.83 -0.72 -3.59
N LYS A 166 18.97 -1.34 -3.30
CA LYS A 166 19.88 -1.90 -4.30
C LYS A 166 19.22 -3.03 -5.08
N ALA A 167 18.62 -4.00 -4.39
CA ALA A 167 17.91 -5.10 -5.04
C ALA A 167 16.77 -4.60 -5.94
N ASN A 168 15.97 -3.64 -5.45
CA ASN A 168 14.90 -3.03 -6.25
C ASN A 168 15.44 -2.21 -7.42
N ALA A 169 16.54 -1.48 -7.24
CA ALA A 169 17.18 -0.70 -8.29
C ALA A 169 17.74 -1.60 -9.40
N GLU A 170 18.38 -2.71 -9.04
CA GLU A 170 18.85 -3.72 -10.00
C GLU A 170 17.71 -4.27 -10.84
N LEU A 171 16.61 -4.69 -10.20
CA LEU A 171 15.41 -5.17 -10.90
C LEU A 171 14.81 -4.10 -11.82
N ARG A 172 14.72 -2.86 -11.36
CA ARG A 172 14.14 -1.75 -12.15
C ARG A 172 15.00 -1.39 -13.35
N VAL A 173 16.32 -1.30 -13.16
CA VAL A 173 17.27 -1.05 -14.25
C VAL A 173 17.19 -2.19 -15.26
N LYS A 174 17.20 -3.44 -14.80
CA LYS A 174 17.04 -4.63 -15.65
C LYS A 174 15.76 -4.57 -16.47
N ALA A 175 14.63 -4.27 -15.84
CA ALA A 175 13.34 -4.15 -16.51
C ALA A 175 13.37 -3.07 -17.60
N ASN A 176 13.88 -1.88 -17.30
CA ASN A 176 13.98 -0.79 -18.26
C ASN A 176 14.82 -1.18 -19.49
N TYR A 177 15.97 -1.82 -19.30
CA TYR A 177 16.80 -2.28 -20.41
C TYR A 177 16.09 -3.31 -21.30
N ILE A 178 15.41 -4.29 -20.69
CA ILE A 178 14.66 -5.31 -21.43
C ILE A 178 13.52 -4.67 -22.22
N LEU A 179 12.73 -3.81 -21.58
CA LEU A 179 11.60 -3.13 -22.21
C LEU A 179 12.06 -2.20 -23.35
N ALA A 180 13.15 -1.45 -23.15
CA ALA A 180 13.74 -0.61 -24.19
C ALA A 180 14.21 -1.43 -25.40
N GLN A 181 14.82 -2.61 -25.17
CA GLN A 181 15.25 -3.48 -26.25
C GLN A 181 14.07 -4.08 -27.02
N ILE A 182 12.97 -4.41 -26.35
CA ILE A 182 11.73 -4.86 -26.98
C ILE A 182 11.12 -3.73 -27.81
N ALA A 183 11.09 -2.51 -27.26
CA ALA A 183 10.60 -1.33 -27.97
C ALA A 183 11.37 -1.10 -29.27
N GLU A 184 12.70 -1.21 -29.25
CA GLU A 184 13.53 -1.07 -30.44
C GLU A 184 13.21 -2.15 -31.49
N LYS A 185 13.11 -3.42 -31.07
CA LYS A 185 12.83 -4.56 -31.97
C LYS A 185 11.44 -4.49 -32.61
N GLU A 186 10.44 -4.05 -31.86
CA GLU A 186 9.05 -3.92 -32.32
C GLU A 186 8.77 -2.54 -32.97
N GLY A 187 9.76 -1.64 -32.99
CA GLY A 187 9.64 -0.31 -33.59
C GLY A 187 8.73 0.64 -32.82
N ILE A 188 8.52 0.42 -31.52
CA ILE A 188 7.69 1.26 -30.66
C ILE A 188 8.41 2.58 -30.40
N LYS A 189 7.73 3.69 -30.68
CA LYS A 189 8.24 5.04 -30.43
C LYS A 189 7.21 5.88 -29.68
N VAL A 190 7.70 6.84 -28.90
CA VAL A 190 6.87 7.85 -28.26
C VAL A 190 6.69 9.01 -29.22
N THR A 191 5.44 9.40 -29.44
CA THR A 191 5.08 10.57 -30.25
C THR A 191 5.09 11.83 -29.39
N GLU A 192 5.33 12.99 -30.01
CA GLU A 192 5.24 14.28 -29.31
C GLU A 192 3.85 14.53 -28.71
N GLN A 193 2.80 14.01 -29.34
CA GLN A 193 1.43 14.11 -28.84
C GLN A 193 1.24 13.33 -27.54
N GLU A 194 1.77 12.10 -27.46
CA GLU A 194 1.74 11.29 -26.23
C GLU A 194 2.53 11.97 -25.11
N LEU A 195 3.73 12.47 -25.42
CA LEU A 195 4.55 13.22 -24.47
C LEU A 195 3.80 14.45 -23.94
N SER A 196 3.22 15.25 -24.84
CA SER A 196 2.46 16.45 -24.48
C SER A 196 1.24 16.12 -23.61
N ARG A 197 0.55 15.02 -23.91
CA ARG A 197 -0.60 14.54 -23.11
C ARG A 197 -0.18 14.13 -21.71
N GLN A 198 0.94 13.40 -21.58
CA GLN A 198 1.45 12.98 -20.29
C GLN A 198 1.89 14.17 -19.44
N VAL A 199 2.60 15.13 -20.02
CA VAL A 199 3.00 16.38 -19.35
C VAL A 199 1.77 17.18 -18.90
N ALA A 200 0.72 17.24 -19.71
CA ALA A 200 -0.53 17.90 -19.34
C ALA A 200 -1.23 17.19 -18.16
N ALA A 201 -1.24 15.85 -18.13
CA ALA A 201 -1.79 15.08 -17.02
C ALA A 201 -1.02 15.31 -15.71
N MET A 202 0.32 15.31 -15.76
CA MET A 202 1.16 15.63 -14.61
C MET A 202 0.92 17.06 -14.10
N ALA A 203 0.77 18.02 -15.02
CA ALA A 203 0.47 19.41 -14.67
C ALA A 203 -0.87 19.56 -13.95
N MET A 204 -1.91 18.80 -14.36
CA MET A 204 -3.21 18.78 -13.68
C MET A 204 -3.09 18.22 -12.25
N GLN A 205 -2.34 17.12 -12.06
CA GLN A 205 -2.13 16.54 -10.75
C GLN A 205 -1.41 17.51 -9.79
N GLN A 206 -0.40 18.22 -10.29
CA GLN A 206 0.35 19.20 -9.51
C GLN A 206 -0.31 20.60 -9.47
N LYS A 207 -1.48 20.77 -10.11
CA LYS A 207 -2.23 22.04 -10.19
C LYS A 207 -1.38 23.21 -10.73
N ILE A 208 -0.52 22.94 -11.71
CA ILE A 208 0.29 23.96 -12.40
C ILE A 208 -0.06 24.03 -13.89
N LYS A 209 0.36 25.10 -14.56
CA LYS A 209 0.14 25.26 -16.01
C LYS A 209 0.99 24.22 -16.78
N PRO A 210 0.45 23.56 -17.82
CA PRO A 210 1.19 22.56 -18.61
C PRO A 210 2.52 23.07 -19.16
N GLN A 211 2.57 24.32 -19.61
CA GLN A 211 3.78 24.92 -20.15
C GLN A 211 4.88 25.06 -19.08
N LYS A 212 4.51 25.46 -17.85
CA LYS A 212 5.44 25.52 -16.71
C LYS A 212 5.97 24.13 -16.33
N MET A 213 5.12 23.10 -16.37
CA MET A 213 5.55 21.72 -16.16
C MET A 213 6.53 21.26 -17.23
N ALA A 214 6.26 21.56 -18.50
CA ALA A 214 7.15 21.24 -19.61
C ALA A 214 8.52 21.91 -19.47
N ASP A 215 8.54 23.19 -19.06
CA ASP A 215 9.78 23.94 -18.82
C ASP A 215 10.57 23.33 -17.65
N GLN A 216 9.91 23.01 -16.53
CA GLN A 216 10.54 22.35 -15.38
C GLN A 216 11.14 20.97 -15.73
N LEU A 217 10.42 20.17 -16.51
CA LEU A 217 10.91 18.87 -16.97
C LEU A 217 12.10 19.01 -17.93
N LYS A 218 12.12 20.06 -18.77
CA LYS A 218 13.27 20.33 -19.64
C LYS A 218 14.49 20.78 -18.84
N GLU A 219 14.31 21.68 -17.88
CA GLU A 219 15.39 22.19 -17.03
C GLU A 219 16.03 21.09 -16.18
N ASN A 220 15.23 20.18 -15.64
CA ASN A 220 15.71 19.09 -14.79
C ASN A 220 16.06 17.80 -15.56
N GLY A 221 15.92 17.78 -16.88
CA GLY A 221 16.15 16.58 -17.71
C GLY A 221 15.07 15.50 -17.60
N GLY A 222 13.98 15.74 -16.85
CA GLY A 222 12.88 14.80 -16.64
C GLY A 222 12.04 14.48 -17.88
N ILE A 223 12.21 15.20 -18.99
CA ILE A 223 11.54 14.84 -20.27
C ILE A 223 11.93 13.42 -20.71
N TYR A 224 13.19 13.02 -20.50
CA TYR A 224 13.64 11.68 -20.87
C TYR A 224 12.95 10.61 -20.01
N GLU A 225 12.82 10.84 -18.71
CA GLU A 225 12.12 9.93 -17.79
C GLU A 225 10.65 9.76 -18.18
N VAL A 226 9.96 10.86 -18.51
CA VAL A 226 8.56 10.80 -18.98
C VAL A 226 8.46 10.04 -20.29
N GLN A 227 9.42 10.21 -21.21
CA GLN A 227 9.46 9.45 -22.45
C GLN A 227 9.70 7.95 -22.20
N GLU A 228 10.62 7.60 -21.30
CA GLU A 228 10.86 6.20 -20.90
C GLU A 228 9.61 5.58 -20.27
N GLU A 229 8.90 6.31 -19.39
CA GLU A 229 7.66 5.83 -18.78
C GLU A 229 6.58 5.54 -19.82
N ILE A 230 6.39 6.42 -20.81
CA ILE A 230 5.43 6.21 -21.90
C ILE A 230 5.87 5.01 -22.76
N LEU A 231 7.17 4.90 -23.07
CA LEU A 231 7.70 3.79 -23.86
C LEU A 231 7.46 2.46 -23.16
N ASN A 232 7.81 2.37 -21.88
CA ASN A 232 7.63 1.19 -21.05
C ASN A 232 6.15 0.79 -20.95
N ALA A 233 5.25 1.74 -20.75
CA ALA A 233 3.82 1.48 -20.71
C ALA A 233 3.33 0.84 -22.03
N LYS A 234 3.77 1.36 -23.19
CA LYS A 234 3.41 0.83 -24.50
C LYS A 234 3.96 -0.58 -24.75
N VAL A 235 5.18 -0.85 -24.30
CA VAL A 235 5.77 -2.20 -24.38
C VAL A 235 4.99 -3.18 -23.51
N ILE A 236 4.64 -2.79 -22.28
CA ILE A 236 3.84 -3.61 -21.37
C ILE A 236 2.46 -3.91 -21.98
N ASP A 237 1.80 -2.91 -22.57
CA ASP A 237 0.51 -3.11 -23.26
C ASP A 237 0.63 -4.11 -24.41
N LEU A 238 1.69 -4.02 -25.22
CA LEU A 238 1.96 -5.00 -26.29
C LEU A 238 2.24 -6.41 -25.72
N LEU A 239 2.96 -6.50 -24.60
CA LEU A 239 3.25 -7.77 -23.93
C LEU A 239 1.97 -8.39 -23.37
N GLU A 240 1.08 -7.59 -22.80
CA GLU A 240 -0.23 -8.02 -22.30
C GLU A 240 -1.10 -8.57 -23.46
N GLU A 241 -1.10 -7.91 -24.62
CA GLU A 241 -1.81 -8.38 -25.82
C GLU A 241 -1.27 -9.70 -26.38
N LYS A 242 0.05 -9.91 -26.34
CA LYS A 242 0.70 -11.13 -26.85
C LYS A 242 0.82 -12.24 -25.79
N ALA A 243 0.54 -11.96 -24.52
CA ALA A 243 0.71 -12.92 -23.44
C ALA A 243 -0.43 -13.95 -23.43
N ASN A 244 -0.09 -15.21 -23.15
CA ASN A 244 -1.09 -16.23 -22.86
C ASN A 244 -1.49 -16.13 -21.38
N VAL A 245 -2.62 -15.47 -21.12
CA VAL A 245 -3.17 -15.28 -19.77
C VAL A 245 -4.19 -16.38 -19.47
N THR A 246 -3.94 -17.13 -18.40
CA THR A 246 -4.88 -18.13 -17.89
C THR A 246 -5.57 -17.57 -16.66
N GLU A 247 -6.90 -17.43 -16.73
CA GLU A 247 -7.71 -17.05 -15.57
C GLU A 247 -7.76 -18.21 -14.59
N ILE A 248 -7.51 -17.91 -13.32
CA ILE A 248 -7.67 -18.83 -12.20
C ILE A 248 -8.79 -18.31 -11.31
N ASP A 249 -9.60 -19.23 -10.81
CA ASP A 249 -10.63 -18.88 -9.83
C ASP A 249 -9.98 -18.27 -8.57
N PRO A 250 -10.65 -17.31 -7.91
CA PRO A 250 -10.14 -16.74 -6.68
C PRO A 250 -9.91 -17.86 -5.67
N ILE A 251 -8.68 -17.94 -5.15
CA ILE A 251 -8.35 -18.82 -4.02
C ILE A 251 -9.23 -18.34 -2.86
N GLN A 252 -10.21 -19.16 -2.47
CA GLN A 252 -11.04 -18.84 -1.32
C GLN A 252 -10.15 -18.82 -0.08
N ASP A 253 -9.89 -17.62 0.43
CA ASP A 253 -9.21 -17.44 1.70
C ASP A 253 -10.08 -18.08 2.79
N SER A 254 -9.67 -19.25 3.26
CA SER A 254 -10.33 -20.01 4.34
C SER A 254 -10.41 -19.27 5.69
N ASN A 255 -9.87 -18.04 5.77
CA ASN A 255 -9.90 -17.17 6.95
C ASN A 255 -10.94 -16.04 6.90
N GLN A 256 -11.75 -15.92 5.84
CA GLN A 256 -12.87 -14.99 5.87
C GLN A 256 -14.05 -15.61 6.64
N SER A 257 -14.24 -15.18 7.89
CA SER A 257 -15.41 -15.53 8.70
C SER A 257 -16.69 -15.28 7.89
N PRO A 258 -17.65 -16.23 7.86
CA PRO A 258 -18.87 -16.07 7.10
C PRO A 258 -19.64 -14.82 7.56
N PRO A 259 -20.33 -14.12 6.64
CA PRO A 259 -21.16 -12.98 7.01
C PRO A 259 -22.19 -13.42 8.07
N PRO A 260 -22.52 -12.55 9.05
CA PRO A 260 -23.53 -12.88 10.05
C PRO A 260 -24.83 -13.25 9.32
N LYS A 261 -25.33 -14.46 9.60
CA LYS A 261 -26.63 -14.90 9.09
C LYS A 261 -27.71 -13.92 9.57
N LYS A 262 -28.60 -13.55 8.64
CA LYS A 262 -29.81 -12.78 8.89
C LYS A 262 -30.62 -13.32 10.06
#